data_AF-A0A6J0Z4I8-F1
#
_entry.id   AF-A0A6J0Z4I8-F1
#
_cell.length_a   1.000
_cell.length_b   1.000
_cell.length_c   1.000
_cell.angle_alpha   90.00
_cell.angle_beta   90.00
_cell.angle_gamma   90.00
#
_symmetry.space_group_name_H-M   'P 1'
#
loop_
_entity.id
_entity.type
_entity.pdbx_description
1 polymer ?
#
loop_
_entity_poly.entity_id
_entity_poly.type
_entity_poly.pdbx_seq_one_letter_code
_entity_poly.pdbx_strand_id
1 'polypeptide(L)'
;MIQSDKGSDLPDEKDKKDEKFSTGTNPENGISHLLRLVLQELNLFYTRDVNGVCLLYDLLHSPWLQALLKVYDSLQEFKEKKFVPATTHAQALSCEVVKILHETPKSPEIQELRQILQVPHFKALLSAHDTVAQKDFEPLLPPLPDNIPESEEAMRIVCLVKNQQPLGATIKRHEMTGDILVARVIHGGLAERSGLLYAGDKLVEVNGVSVEGLDPEQVIHILAMSRGTIMFKVVPVSDPPVNSQKTVYVRAMIEYWPQEDPTIPCMDAGLPFQKGDILQIVDQNDALWWQARKISDLGTCAGLIPSNQLLKRKQREFWWSQPYQSYNHLRSTISISMEEDDDMKIDEKCVEADEETFES
;
A
#
# COMPACT_ATOMS: atom_id res chain seq x y z
N MET A 1 -30.57 46.34 -64.15
CA MET A 1 -31.58 47.41 -63.99
C MET A 1 -32.57 46.90 -62.95
N ILE A 2 -32.92 47.71 -61.93
CA ILE A 2 -33.94 47.42 -60.88
C ILE A 2 -33.49 46.29 -59.89
N GLN A 3 -33.17 46.52 -58.60
CA GLN A 3 -33.91 47.05 -57.41
C GLN A 3 -35.14 46.17 -57.03
N SER A 4 -35.51 45.89 -55.78
CA SER A 4 -35.18 46.43 -54.43
C SER A 4 -35.65 45.41 -53.32
N ASP A 5 -35.02 45.28 -52.13
CA ASP A 5 -35.29 46.01 -50.84
C ASP A 5 -36.69 45.67 -50.24
N LYS A 6 -36.98 45.05 -49.05
CA LYS A 6 -36.34 44.74 -47.72
C LYS A 6 -36.85 43.39 -47.14
N GLY A 7 -36.52 42.86 -45.93
CA GLY A 7 -35.54 43.18 -44.86
C GLY A 7 -35.89 42.53 -43.48
N SER A 8 -35.06 42.76 -42.44
CA SER A 8 -35.23 42.43 -40.97
C SER A 8 -35.33 40.93 -40.57
N ASP A 9 -34.68 40.39 -39.53
CA ASP A 9 -33.94 41.00 -38.40
C ASP A 9 -32.62 40.26 -38.02
N LEU A 10 -31.75 41.00 -37.29
CA LEU A 10 -30.57 40.61 -36.49
C LEU A 10 -30.90 40.87 -35.00
N PRO A 11 -30.11 40.50 -33.96
CA PRO A 11 -28.66 40.20 -33.88
C PRO A 11 -28.38 38.84 -33.17
N ASP A 12 -27.20 38.40 -32.70
CA ASP A 12 -25.87 38.99 -32.42
C ASP A 12 -24.79 38.32 -33.29
N GLU A 13 -23.87 39.07 -33.91
CA GLU A 13 -22.62 39.60 -33.32
C GLU A 13 -21.76 38.49 -32.64
N LYS A 14 -20.64 38.07 -33.22
CA LYS A 14 -19.36 38.81 -33.43
C LYS A 14 -18.56 39.00 -32.13
N ASP A 15 -17.23 39.10 -32.16
CA ASP A 15 -16.29 38.97 -33.27
C ASP A 15 -14.97 38.38 -32.76
N LYS A 16 -14.05 38.17 -33.70
CA LYS A 16 -12.60 38.07 -33.45
C LYS A 16 -12.11 39.01 -32.34
N LYS A 17 -11.20 38.51 -31.52
CA LYS A 17 -10.11 39.34 -31.00
C LYS A 17 -8.77 38.63 -31.17
N ASP A 18 -7.84 39.35 -31.78
CA ASP A 18 -6.43 38.99 -31.84
C ASP A 18 -5.86 38.94 -30.41
N GLU A 19 -5.56 37.75 -29.90
CA GLU A 19 -4.67 37.63 -28.75
C GLU A 19 -3.21 37.65 -29.22
N LYS A 20 -2.66 38.86 -29.13
CA LYS A 20 -1.23 39.12 -29.10
C LYS A 20 -0.59 38.17 -28.08
N PHE A 21 0.41 37.39 -28.50
CA PHE A 21 1.31 36.73 -27.56
C PHE A 21 2.08 37.78 -26.75
N SER A 22 1.53 38.14 -25.59
CA SER A 22 2.20 39.00 -24.63
C SER A 22 3.37 38.24 -24.03
N THR A 23 4.58 38.74 -24.26
CA THR A 23 5.80 38.33 -23.57
C THR A 23 5.67 38.61 -22.07
N GLY A 24 5.21 37.61 -21.32
CA GLY A 24 5.11 37.61 -19.87
C GLY A 24 5.96 36.48 -19.29
N THR A 25 7.26 36.74 -19.11
CA THR A 25 8.17 35.82 -18.43
C THR A 25 7.84 35.77 -16.94
N ASN A 26 7.00 34.82 -16.53
CA ASN A 26 6.80 34.46 -15.13
C ASN A 26 7.55 33.14 -14.87
N PRO A 27 8.75 33.17 -14.24
CA PRO A 27 9.62 32.01 -14.11
C PRO A 27 9.21 31.11 -12.91
N GLU A 28 7.92 30.79 -12.78
CA GLU A 28 7.46 29.86 -11.74
C GLU A 28 7.79 28.42 -12.14
N ASN A 29 8.99 27.99 -11.72
CA ASN A 29 9.46 26.60 -11.66
C ASN A 29 9.13 25.76 -12.90
N GLY A 30 9.98 25.83 -13.93
CA GLY A 30 9.85 25.01 -15.15
C GLY A 30 9.68 23.51 -14.89
N ILE A 31 10.26 22.97 -13.82
CA ILE A 31 10.07 21.57 -13.38
C ILE A 31 8.62 21.32 -12.92
N SER A 32 8.02 22.24 -12.15
CA SER A 32 6.63 22.13 -11.70
C SER A 32 5.63 22.26 -12.85
N HIS A 33 5.97 23.04 -13.89
CA HIS A 33 5.19 23.14 -15.11
C HIS A 33 5.33 21.85 -15.94
N LEU A 34 6.55 21.32 -16.10
CA LEU A 34 6.82 20.04 -16.76
C LEU A 34 6.04 18.90 -16.10
N LEU A 35 6.13 18.73 -14.78
CA LEU A 35 5.40 17.71 -14.02
C LEU A 35 3.86 17.83 -14.18
N ARG A 36 3.34 19.05 -14.32
CA ARG A 36 1.91 19.29 -14.54
C ARG A 36 1.46 18.89 -15.94
N LEU A 37 2.28 19.18 -16.96
CA LEU A 37 2.06 18.72 -18.33
C LEU A 37 2.11 17.19 -18.43
N VAL A 38 3.09 16.57 -17.77
CA VAL A 38 3.21 15.10 -17.67
C VAL A 38 1.95 14.47 -17.08
N LEU A 39 1.41 15.02 -15.99
CA LEU A 39 0.16 14.53 -15.39
C LEU A 39 -1.06 14.70 -16.31
N GLN A 40 -1.13 15.78 -17.09
CA GLN A 40 -2.20 15.94 -18.09
C GLN A 40 -2.07 14.93 -19.24
N GLU A 41 -0.86 14.70 -19.74
CA GLU A 41 -0.63 13.81 -20.87
C GLU A 41 -0.89 12.34 -20.51
N LEU A 42 -0.42 11.90 -19.33
CA LEU A 42 -0.72 10.56 -18.79
C LEU A 42 -2.23 10.31 -18.64
N ASN A 43 -3.00 11.32 -18.25
CA ASN A 43 -4.45 11.23 -18.11
C ASN A 43 -5.16 11.06 -19.47
N LEU A 44 -4.61 11.64 -20.55
CA LEU A 44 -5.10 11.42 -21.91
C LEU A 44 -4.82 9.99 -22.40
N PHE A 45 -3.63 9.44 -22.11
CA PHE A 45 -3.30 8.05 -22.46
C PHE A 45 -4.22 7.02 -21.76
N TYR A 46 -4.61 7.27 -20.51
CA TYR A 46 -5.48 6.36 -19.74
C TYR A 46 -6.90 6.20 -20.32
N THR A 47 -7.36 7.13 -21.16
CA THR A 47 -8.71 7.14 -21.75
C THR A 47 -8.81 6.45 -23.11
N ARG A 48 -7.70 6.00 -23.69
CA ARG A 48 -7.68 5.33 -25.00
C ARG A 48 -7.48 3.82 -24.82
N ASP A 49 -8.54 3.06 -25.09
CA ASP A 49 -8.50 1.61 -25.20
C ASP A 49 -7.67 1.20 -26.43
N VAL A 50 -6.37 0.98 -26.24
CA VAL A 50 -5.44 0.56 -27.29
C VAL A 50 -4.44 -0.45 -26.75
N ASN A 51 -4.20 -1.48 -27.55
CA ASN A 51 -3.21 -2.54 -27.41
C ASN A 51 -1.95 -2.11 -26.62
N GLY A 52 -1.78 -2.62 -25.39
CA GLY A 52 -0.85 -2.06 -24.40
C GLY A 52 0.63 -2.00 -24.80
N VAL A 53 1.05 -2.80 -25.79
CA VAL A 53 2.41 -2.75 -26.36
C VAL A 53 2.66 -1.44 -27.12
N CYS A 54 1.67 -0.94 -27.87
CA CYS A 54 1.77 0.35 -28.56
C CYS A 54 1.80 1.50 -27.54
N LEU A 55 0.95 1.44 -26.52
CA LEU A 55 0.93 2.43 -25.44
C LEU A 55 2.28 2.49 -24.69
N LEU A 56 2.90 1.35 -24.40
CA LEU A 56 4.25 1.29 -23.82
C LEU A 56 5.31 1.85 -24.76
N TYR A 57 5.24 1.55 -26.06
CA TYR A 57 6.18 2.08 -27.06
C TYR A 57 6.08 3.61 -27.16
N ASP A 58 4.87 4.15 -27.30
CA ASP A 58 4.61 5.58 -27.40
C ASP A 58 5.01 6.32 -26.11
N LEU A 59 4.72 5.73 -24.94
CA LEU A 59 5.13 6.27 -23.64
C LEU A 59 6.65 6.32 -23.49
N LEU A 60 7.37 5.24 -23.82
CA LEU A 60 8.83 5.17 -23.73
C LEU A 60 9.53 6.13 -24.71
N HIS A 61 8.93 6.42 -25.87
CA HIS A 61 9.45 7.39 -26.83
C HIS A 61 8.94 8.82 -26.61
N SER A 62 8.11 9.05 -25.59
CA SER A 62 7.57 10.38 -25.29
C SER A 62 8.71 11.36 -24.91
N PRO A 63 8.76 12.57 -25.50
CA PRO A 63 9.83 13.54 -25.22
C PRO A 63 9.90 13.96 -23.75
N TRP A 64 8.76 13.99 -23.05
CA TRP A 64 8.72 14.34 -21.63
C TRP A 64 9.32 13.26 -20.74
N LEU A 65 9.08 11.96 -21.03
CA LEU A 65 9.65 10.88 -20.21
C LEU A 65 11.16 10.80 -20.42
N GLN A 66 11.61 10.97 -21.67
CA GLN A 66 13.02 11.07 -22.01
C GLN A 66 13.70 12.29 -21.36
N ALA A 67 13.01 13.42 -21.21
CA ALA A 67 13.51 14.57 -20.44
C ALA A 67 13.54 14.27 -18.93
N LEU A 68 12.51 13.63 -18.38
CA LEU A 68 12.41 13.28 -16.97
C LEU A 68 13.48 12.25 -16.56
N LEU A 69 13.74 11.24 -17.39
CA LEU A 69 14.82 10.28 -17.20
C LEU A 69 16.19 10.97 -17.19
N LYS A 70 16.46 11.88 -18.15
CA LYS A 70 17.71 12.67 -18.13
C LYS A 70 17.87 13.53 -16.88
N VAL A 71 16.78 14.11 -16.37
CA VAL A 71 16.78 14.85 -15.09
C VAL A 71 17.05 13.89 -13.92
N TYR A 72 16.45 12.70 -13.92
CA TYR A 72 16.69 11.66 -12.92
C TYR A 72 18.15 11.19 -12.91
N ASP A 73 18.70 10.82 -14.07
CA ASP A 73 20.09 10.41 -14.25
C ASP A 73 21.06 11.50 -13.76
N SER A 74 20.78 12.76 -14.12
CA SER A 74 21.54 13.91 -13.64
C SER A 74 21.47 14.05 -12.11
N LEU A 75 20.27 13.96 -11.52
CA LEU A 75 20.09 14.02 -10.07
C LEU A 75 20.77 12.85 -9.36
N GLN A 76 20.84 11.68 -9.97
CA GLN A 76 21.53 10.51 -9.43
C GLN A 76 23.05 10.71 -9.44
N GLU A 77 23.63 11.21 -10.54
CA GLU A 77 25.06 11.58 -10.59
C GLU A 77 25.41 12.69 -9.57
N PHE A 78 24.51 13.66 -9.38
CA PHE A 78 24.65 14.69 -8.35
C PHE A 78 24.51 14.15 -6.92
N LYS A 79 23.72 13.10 -6.70
CA LYS A 79 23.53 12.47 -5.37
C LYS A 79 24.78 11.70 -4.92
N GLU A 80 25.53 11.12 -5.85
CA GLU A 80 26.81 10.47 -5.56
C GLU A 80 27.92 11.48 -5.25
N LYS A 81 27.88 12.66 -5.89
CA LYS A 81 28.81 13.77 -5.62
C LYS A 81 28.41 14.52 -4.35
N LYS A 82 29.02 14.18 -3.22
CA LYS A 82 28.90 14.95 -1.96
C LYS A 82 29.53 16.34 -2.10
N PHE A 83 28.75 17.32 -2.53
CA PHE A 83 29.15 18.73 -2.51
C PHE A 83 29.21 19.24 -1.07
N VAL A 84 30.38 19.73 -0.67
CA VAL A 84 30.59 20.43 0.61
C VAL A 84 30.64 21.93 0.30
N PRO A 85 29.87 22.78 0.98
CA PRO A 85 29.93 24.23 0.76
C PRO A 85 31.30 24.77 1.18
N ALA A 86 31.85 25.70 0.38
CA ALA A 86 33.18 26.27 0.63
C ALA A 86 33.24 27.11 1.92
N THR A 87 32.09 27.63 2.36
CA THR A 87 31.86 28.28 3.65
C THR A 87 30.38 28.14 4.01
N THR A 88 30.04 28.26 5.29
CA THR A 88 28.66 28.31 5.79
C THR A 88 28.19 29.72 6.16
N HIS A 89 29.07 30.73 6.00
CA HIS A 89 28.86 32.10 6.50
C HIS A 89 29.32 33.16 5.48
N ALA A 90 29.00 32.99 4.20
CA ALA A 90 29.39 33.90 3.13
C ALA A 90 28.80 35.32 3.32
N GLN A 91 27.61 35.44 3.90
CA GLN A 91 26.99 36.73 4.23
C GLN A 91 27.78 37.49 5.31
N ALA A 92 28.28 36.80 6.34
CA ALA A 92 29.09 37.40 7.39
C ALA A 92 30.43 37.91 6.83
N LEU A 93 31.12 37.08 6.06
CA LEU A 93 32.36 37.44 5.36
C LEU A 93 32.16 38.64 4.42
N SER A 94 31.05 38.70 3.67
CA SER A 94 30.73 39.87 2.85
C SER A 94 30.51 41.14 3.67
N CYS A 95 29.96 41.04 4.88
CA CYS A 95 29.82 42.20 5.78
C CYS A 95 31.18 42.68 6.31
N GLU A 96 32.11 41.76 6.59
CA GLU A 96 33.48 42.08 7.01
C GLU A 96 34.28 42.72 5.88
N VAL A 97 34.23 42.16 4.67
CA VAL A 97 34.85 42.76 3.48
C VAL A 97 34.32 44.17 3.23
N VAL A 98 33.01 44.41 3.37
CA VAL A 98 32.43 45.76 3.23
C VAL A 98 32.95 46.74 4.31
N LYS A 99 33.24 46.28 5.53
CA LYS A 99 33.88 47.12 6.57
C LYS A 99 35.32 47.47 6.20
N ILE A 100 36.13 46.48 5.80
CA ILE A 100 37.53 46.69 5.38
C ILE A 100 37.61 47.62 4.15
N LEU A 101 36.70 47.45 3.19
CA LEU A 101 36.56 48.34 2.04
C LEU A 101 36.16 49.78 2.43
N HIS A 102 35.61 50.00 3.63
CA HIS A 102 35.25 51.33 4.14
C HIS A 102 36.44 52.10 4.72
N GLU A 103 37.45 51.38 5.23
CA GLU A 103 38.65 51.94 5.86
C GLU A 103 39.79 52.22 4.85
N THR A 104 39.68 51.69 3.63
CA THR A 104 40.68 51.81 2.57
C THR A 104 40.51 53.07 1.69
N PRO A 105 41.58 53.52 1.01
CA PRO A 105 41.52 54.68 0.11
C PRO A 105 40.49 54.51 -1.00
N LYS A 106 39.85 55.61 -1.42
CA LYS A 106 38.80 55.61 -2.45
C LYS A 106 39.40 55.45 -3.86
N SER A 107 39.58 54.20 -4.31
CA SER A 107 39.69 53.88 -5.73
C SER A 107 38.30 53.65 -6.34
N PRO A 108 38.11 53.84 -7.67
CA PRO A 108 36.82 53.56 -8.31
C PRO A 108 36.42 52.09 -8.22
N GLU A 109 37.38 51.16 -8.29
CA GLU A 109 37.16 49.71 -8.17
C GLU A 109 36.68 49.32 -6.77
N ILE A 110 37.25 49.93 -5.73
CA ILE A 110 36.81 49.75 -4.32
C ILE A 110 35.38 50.28 -4.14
N GLN A 111 35.01 51.35 -4.82
CA GLN A 111 33.65 51.91 -4.77
C GLN A 111 32.64 51.03 -5.53
N GLU A 112 33.01 50.48 -6.68
CA GLU A 112 32.18 49.54 -7.46
C GLU A 112 31.95 48.23 -6.69
N LEU A 113 33.01 47.59 -6.19
CA LEU A 113 32.91 46.37 -5.39
C LEU A 113 32.04 46.58 -4.15
N ARG A 114 32.21 47.73 -3.47
CA ARG A 114 31.37 48.11 -2.32
C ARG A 114 29.90 48.25 -2.72
N GLN A 115 29.59 48.80 -3.89
CA GLN A 115 28.20 48.87 -4.38
C GLN A 115 27.65 47.46 -4.63
N ILE A 116 28.36 46.62 -5.37
CA ILE A 116 27.95 45.24 -5.72
C ILE A 116 27.63 44.42 -4.45
N LEU A 117 28.54 44.39 -3.49
CA LEU A 117 28.35 43.67 -2.21
C LEU A 117 27.19 44.23 -1.36
N GLN A 118 26.78 45.48 -1.60
CA GLN A 118 25.67 46.10 -0.89
C GLN A 118 24.31 45.95 -1.58
N VAL A 119 24.25 45.56 -2.87
CA VAL A 119 23.01 45.36 -3.62
C VAL A 119 22.10 44.33 -2.92
N PRO A 120 20.79 44.58 -2.75
CA PRO A 120 19.87 43.66 -2.09
C PRO A 120 19.88 42.24 -2.67
N HIS A 121 19.95 42.11 -4.01
CA HIS A 121 20.03 40.83 -4.69
C HIS A 121 21.30 40.03 -4.35
N PHE A 122 22.45 40.70 -4.19
CA PHE A 122 23.69 40.02 -3.82
C PHE A 122 23.65 39.55 -2.35
N LYS A 123 23.11 40.37 -1.45
CA LYS A 123 22.85 39.97 -0.05
C LYS A 123 21.87 38.81 0.05
N ALA A 124 20.79 38.83 -0.74
CA ALA A 124 19.82 37.74 -0.80
C ALA A 124 20.43 36.44 -1.34
N LEU A 125 21.32 36.53 -2.35
CA LEU A 125 22.07 35.38 -2.86
C LEU A 125 22.99 34.77 -1.79
N LEU A 126 23.72 35.59 -1.04
CA LEU A 126 24.58 35.12 0.06
C LEU A 126 23.77 34.53 1.22
N SER A 127 22.62 35.13 1.54
CA SER A 127 21.69 34.60 2.54
C SER A 127 21.15 33.24 2.13
N ALA A 128 20.67 33.08 0.90
CA ALA A 128 20.16 31.81 0.38
C ALA A 128 21.27 30.74 0.29
N HIS A 129 22.50 31.14 -0.07
CA HIS A 129 23.67 30.27 0.00
C HIS A 129 23.90 29.76 1.43
N ASP A 130 23.91 30.64 2.43
CA ASP A 130 24.18 30.28 3.82
C ASP A 130 23.07 29.38 4.39
N THR A 131 21.80 29.65 4.08
CA THR A 131 20.66 28.75 4.42
C THR A 131 20.86 27.34 3.85
N VAL A 132 21.24 27.21 2.57
CA VAL A 132 21.48 25.91 1.94
C VAL A 132 22.74 25.22 2.51
N ALA A 133 23.81 25.99 2.74
CA ALA A 133 25.08 25.49 3.27
C ALA A 133 24.97 24.99 4.72
N GLN A 134 24.15 25.66 5.54
CA GLN A 134 23.86 25.27 6.92
C GLN A 134 22.79 24.18 7.04
N LYS A 135 22.12 23.83 5.93
CA LYS A 135 20.93 22.94 5.87
C LYS A 135 19.70 23.45 6.62
N ASP A 136 19.60 24.77 6.81
CA ASP A 136 18.47 25.43 7.48
C ASP A 136 17.26 25.59 6.53
N PHE A 137 16.96 24.53 5.78
CA PHE A 137 15.82 24.42 4.87
C PHE A 137 14.88 23.27 5.22
N GLU A 138 15.29 22.38 6.14
CA GLU A 138 14.43 21.34 6.68
C GLU A 138 13.49 21.93 7.76
N PRO A 139 12.22 21.49 7.83
CA PRO A 139 11.31 21.99 8.84
C PRO A 139 11.81 21.59 10.23
N LEU A 140 12.08 22.58 11.08
CA LEU A 140 12.51 22.37 12.47
C LEU A 140 11.45 21.55 13.21
N LEU A 141 11.78 20.29 13.50
CA LEU A 141 10.97 19.46 14.37
C LEU A 141 10.99 20.07 15.79
N PRO A 142 9.86 20.10 16.51
CA PRO A 142 9.87 20.50 17.91
C PRO A 142 10.80 19.55 18.70
N PRO A 143 11.54 20.07 19.68
CA PRO A 143 12.41 19.23 20.50
C PRO A 143 11.59 18.14 21.19
N LEU A 144 12.11 16.92 21.18
CA LEU A 144 11.51 15.81 21.91
C LEU A 144 11.45 16.17 23.41
N PRO A 145 10.33 15.92 24.11
CA PRO A 145 10.24 16.20 25.54
C PRO A 145 11.24 15.34 26.34
N ASP A 146 11.85 15.93 27.38
CA ASP A 146 12.92 15.28 28.17
C ASP A 146 12.49 14.01 28.95
N ASN A 147 11.20 13.64 28.91
CA ASN A 147 10.63 12.48 29.58
C ASN A 147 9.83 11.60 28.60
N ILE A 148 10.39 11.26 27.44
CA ILE A 148 9.92 10.08 26.70
C ILE A 148 10.47 8.84 27.43
N PRO A 149 9.63 7.93 27.95
CA PRO A 149 10.14 6.68 28.50
C PRO A 149 10.80 5.87 27.37
N GLU A 150 12.00 5.34 27.59
CA GLU A 150 12.77 4.55 26.60
C GLU A 150 12.05 3.28 26.10
N SER A 151 10.88 2.97 26.66
CA SER A 151 10.00 1.84 26.34
C SER A 151 8.78 2.20 25.49
N GLU A 152 8.59 3.45 25.05
CA GLU A 152 7.46 3.79 24.16
C GLU A 152 7.71 3.27 22.73
N GLU A 153 7.09 2.13 22.41
CA GLU A 153 7.08 1.53 21.07
C GLU A 153 6.53 2.53 20.05
N ALA A 154 7.20 2.69 18.90
CA ALA A 154 6.85 3.72 17.91
C ALA A 154 5.45 3.49 17.31
N MET A 155 4.48 4.31 17.69
CA MET A 155 3.07 4.14 17.29
C MET A 155 2.73 4.84 15.97
N ARG A 156 1.88 4.18 15.17
CA ARG A 156 1.30 4.70 13.92
C ARG A 156 -0.18 5.01 14.11
N ILE A 157 -0.64 6.15 13.60
CA ILE A 157 -2.07 6.44 13.47
C ILE A 157 -2.53 5.97 12.08
N VAL A 158 -3.58 5.15 12.03
CA VAL A 158 -4.17 4.60 10.81
C VAL A 158 -5.62 5.04 10.71
N CYS A 159 -5.99 5.66 9.59
CA CYS A 159 -7.35 6.13 9.34
C CYS A 159 -8.01 5.34 8.21
N LEU A 160 -9.12 4.64 8.50
CA LEU A 160 -9.90 3.90 7.52
C LEU A 160 -11.30 4.49 7.38
N VAL A 161 -11.73 4.79 6.15
CA VAL A 161 -13.08 5.29 5.89
C VAL A 161 -14.06 4.11 5.80
N LYS A 162 -14.80 3.87 6.89
CA LYS A 162 -15.76 2.77 6.98
C LYS A 162 -16.91 2.99 5.98
N ASN A 163 -17.08 2.04 5.08
CA ASN A 163 -18.22 1.95 4.16
C ASN A 163 -19.31 1.01 4.74
N GLN A 164 -20.22 0.50 3.90
CA GLN A 164 -21.22 -0.50 4.33
C GLN A 164 -20.66 -1.93 4.42
N GLN A 165 -19.39 -2.16 4.09
CA GLN A 165 -18.74 -3.46 4.18
C GLN A 165 -17.93 -3.58 5.49
N PRO A 166 -17.62 -4.80 5.96
CA PRO A 166 -16.64 -4.99 7.02
C PRO A 166 -15.27 -4.43 6.59
N LEU A 167 -14.44 -4.05 7.57
CA LEU A 167 -13.10 -3.53 7.32
C LEU A 167 -12.19 -4.54 6.60
N GLY A 168 -12.51 -5.85 6.67
CA GLY A 168 -11.67 -6.89 6.11
C GLY A 168 -10.39 -7.10 6.91
N ALA A 169 -10.51 -7.12 8.23
CA ALA A 169 -9.47 -7.58 9.16
C ALA A 169 -10.15 -8.30 10.33
N THR A 170 -9.51 -9.33 10.86
CA THR A 170 -9.92 -10.00 12.10
C THR A 170 -8.93 -9.65 13.22
N ILE A 171 -9.41 -9.65 14.46
CA ILE A 171 -8.61 -9.36 15.65
C ILE A 171 -8.62 -10.56 16.60
N LYS A 172 -7.58 -10.70 17.41
CA LYS A 172 -7.48 -11.69 18.49
C LYS A 172 -6.91 -11.06 19.75
N ARG A 173 -7.25 -11.61 20.90
CA ARG A 173 -6.58 -11.29 22.17
C ARG A 173 -5.32 -12.14 22.30
N HIS A 174 -4.19 -11.54 22.64
CA HIS A 174 -2.95 -12.25 22.89
C HIS A 174 -3.01 -12.95 24.25
N GLU A 175 -2.72 -14.25 24.30
CA GLU A 175 -2.97 -15.09 25.48
C GLU A 175 -2.17 -14.64 26.72
N MET A 176 -0.91 -14.24 26.53
CA MET A 176 0.00 -13.91 27.62
C MET A 176 -0.07 -12.44 28.09
N THR A 177 -0.24 -11.48 27.16
CA THR A 177 -0.25 -10.04 27.49
C THR A 177 -1.65 -9.45 27.59
N GLY A 178 -2.66 -10.12 27.03
CA GLY A 178 -4.02 -9.59 26.93
C GLY A 178 -4.21 -8.52 25.83
N ASP A 179 -3.16 -8.20 25.06
CA ASP A 179 -3.20 -7.21 23.98
C ASP A 179 -4.16 -7.61 22.85
N ILE A 180 -4.79 -6.62 22.21
CA ILE A 180 -5.58 -6.84 21.00
C ILE A 180 -4.67 -6.71 19.77
N LEU A 181 -4.52 -7.81 19.04
CA LEU A 181 -3.70 -7.90 17.83
C LEU A 181 -4.55 -8.10 16.58
N VAL A 182 -4.16 -7.52 15.45
CA VAL A 182 -4.71 -7.89 14.14
C VAL A 182 -4.28 -9.32 13.82
N ALA A 183 -5.25 -10.24 13.80
CA ALA A 183 -5.01 -11.66 13.57
C ALA A 183 -4.80 -11.99 12.09
N ARG A 184 -5.58 -11.36 11.20
CA ARG A 184 -5.50 -11.54 9.75
C ARG A 184 -6.05 -10.33 9.02
N VAL A 185 -5.49 -10.01 7.86
CA VAL A 185 -6.04 -9.04 6.92
C VAL A 185 -6.67 -9.81 5.76
N ILE A 186 -7.90 -9.43 5.39
CA ILE A 186 -8.71 -10.13 4.41
C ILE A 186 -8.50 -9.54 3.01
N HIS A 187 -8.17 -10.38 2.04
CA HIS A 187 -7.88 -9.98 0.67
C HIS A 187 -9.09 -9.33 -0.01
N GLY A 188 -8.89 -8.22 -0.72
CA GLY A 188 -9.94 -7.34 -1.24
C GLY A 188 -10.68 -6.53 -0.17
N GLY A 189 -10.30 -6.63 1.11
CA GLY A 189 -10.87 -5.86 2.22
C GLY A 189 -10.48 -4.37 2.19
N LEU A 190 -11.12 -3.55 3.02
CA LEU A 190 -10.72 -2.14 3.17
C LEU A 190 -9.33 -2.01 3.81
N ALA A 191 -9.03 -2.83 4.80
CA ALA A 191 -7.74 -2.88 5.49
C ALA A 191 -6.60 -3.22 4.52
N GLU A 192 -6.72 -4.29 3.71
CA GLU A 192 -5.72 -4.62 2.68
C GLU A 192 -5.53 -3.47 1.68
N ARG A 193 -6.63 -2.98 1.08
CA ARG A 193 -6.58 -1.92 0.06
C ARG A 193 -5.99 -0.60 0.57
N SER A 194 -5.97 -0.38 1.89
CA SER A 194 -5.29 0.78 2.49
C SER A 194 -3.77 0.61 2.53
N GLY A 195 -3.25 -0.61 2.68
CA GLY A 195 -1.84 -0.87 2.99
C GLY A 195 -1.37 -0.35 4.35
N LEU A 196 -2.29 0.01 5.25
CA LEU A 196 -1.98 0.66 6.54
C LEU A 196 -2.15 -0.24 7.77
N LEU A 197 -2.76 -1.43 7.64
CA LEU A 197 -2.87 -2.44 8.70
C LEU A 197 -2.28 -3.76 8.22
N TYR A 198 -1.53 -4.42 9.10
CA TYR A 198 -0.89 -5.71 8.85
C TYR A 198 -1.28 -6.73 9.93
N ALA A 199 -1.25 -8.01 9.59
CA ALA A 199 -1.38 -9.07 10.60
C ALA A 199 -0.17 -9.00 11.55
N GLY A 200 -0.44 -8.98 12.86
CA GLY A 200 0.56 -8.72 13.90
C GLY A 200 0.53 -7.32 14.49
N ASP A 201 -0.07 -6.32 13.83
CA ASP A 201 -0.20 -4.96 14.39
C ASP A 201 -0.98 -5.01 15.72
N LYS A 202 -0.44 -4.39 16.77
CA LYS A 202 -1.08 -4.27 18.10
C LYS A 202 -1.96 -3.03 18.12
N LEU A 203 -3.25 -3.21 18.37
CA LEU A 203 -4.19 -2.11 18.55
C LEU A 203 -4.05 -1.55 19.97
N VAL A 204 -3.88 -0.24 20.09
CA VAL A 204 -3.76 0.48 21.37
C VAL A 204 -5.00 1.32 21.62
N GLU A 205 -5.49 2.06 20.62
CA GLU A 205 -6.74 2.82 20.70
C GLU A 205 -7.57 2.69 19.42
N VAL A 206 -8.89 2.78 19.57
CA VAL A 206 -9.87 2.89 18.49
C VAL A 206 -10.74 4.12 18.75
N ASN A 207 -10.70 5.10 17.84
CA ASN A 207 -11.42 6.38 17.95
C ASN A 207 -11.16 7.12 19.28
N GLY A 208 -9.94 7.03 19.80
CA GLY A 208 -9.53 7.65 21.08
C GLY A 208 -9.96 6.87 22.34
N VAL A 209 -10.56 5.69 22.18
CA VAL A 209 -10.86 4.76 23.29
C VAL A 209 -9.74 3.72 23.35
N SER A 210 -9.05 3.60 24.49
CA SER A 210 -8.07 2.52 24.71
C SER A 210 -8.74 1.15 24.60
N VAL A 211 -8.07 0.20 23.94
CA VAL A 211 -8.52 -1.19 23.85
C VAL A 211 -7.80 -2.12 24.84
N GLU A 212 -6.94 -1.57 25.70
CA GLU A 212 -6.25 -2.31 26.75
C GLU A 212 -7.25 -2.97 27.71
N GLY A 213 -7.08 -4.27 27.96
CA GLY A 213 -7.95 -5.03 28.85
C GLY A 213 -9.34 -5.37 28.30
N LEU A 214 -9.73 -4.88 27.12
CA LEU A 214 -10.99 -5.23 26.47
C LEU A 214 -10.93 -6.63 25.83
N ASP A 215 -12.10 -7.24 25.63
CA ASP A 215 -12.24 -8.43 24.79
C ASP A 215 -12.45 -8.05 23.31
N PRO A 216 -12.08 -8.92 22.35
CA PRO A 216 -12.30 -8.68 20.93
C PRO A 216 -13.75 -8.31 20.57
N GLU A 217 -14.73 -8.93 21.23
CA GLU A 217 -16.16 -8.65 21.06
C GLU A 217 -16.53 -7.20 21.41
N GLN A 218 -15.93 -6.66 22.47
CA GLN A 218 -16.14 -5.28 22.92
C GLN A 218 -15.52 -4.28 21.92
N VAL A 219 -14.34 -4.59 21.39
CA VAL A 219 -13.69 -3.80 20.32
C VAL A 219 -14.52 -3.84 19.03
N ILE A 220 -15.06 -5.01 18.65
CA ILE A 220 -15.97 -5.17 17.51
C ILE A 220 -17.24 -4.30 17.72
N HIS A 221 -17.79 -4.24 18.93
CA HIS A 221 -18.93 -3.39 19.23
C HIS A 221 -18.62 -1.88 19.07
N ILE A 222 -17.46 -1.41 19.55
CA ILE A 222 -16.99 -0.02 19.34
C ILE A 222 -16.85 0.27 17.83
N LEU A 223 -16.24 -0.65 17.07
CA LEU A 223 -16.11 -0.54 15.62
C LEU A 223 -17.47 -0.56 14.91
N ALA A 224 -18.44 -1.35 15.39
CA ALA A 224 -19.78 -1.43 14.82
C ALA A 224 -20.56 -0.11 15.00
N MET A 225 -20.53 0.49 16.19
CA MET A 225 -21.16 1.78 16.49
C MET A 225 -20.54 2.95 15.70
N SER A 226 -19.25 2.86 15.39
CA SER A 226 -18.50 3.89 14.67
C SER A 226 -18.99 4.10 13.23
N ARG A 227 -19.06 5.37 12.79
CA ARG A 227 -19.52 5.80 11.46
C ARG A 227 -18.49 6.74 10.81
N GLY A 228 -18.32 6.63 9.49
CA GLY A 228 -17.35 7.46 8.76
C GLY A 228 -15.91 6.97 8.98
N THR A 229 -14.99 7.89 9.26
CA THR A 229 -13.59 7.54 9.51
C THR A 229 -13.41 6.86 10.87
N ILE A 230 -12.77 5.69 10.86
CA ILE A 230 -12.24 5.04 12.06
C ILE A 230 -10.75 5.35 12.14
N MET A 231 -10.31 5.83 13.29
CA MET A 231 -8.91 6.04 13.65
C MET A 231 -8.44 4.93 14.57
N PHE A 232 -7.35 4.27 14.19
CA PHE A 232 -6.63 3.32 15.03
C PHE A 232 -5.29 3.92 15.44
N LYS A 233 -4.90 3.75 16.70
CA LYS A 233 -3.52 3.93 17.16
C LYS A 233 -2.94 2.54 17.31
N VAL A 234 -1.88 2.24 16.57
CA VAL A 234 -1.30 0.89 16.50
C VAL A 234 0.20 0.92 16.76
N VAL A 235 0.73 -0.10 17.43
CA VAL A 235 2.15 -0.44 17.34
C VAL A 235 2.30 -1.37 16.13
N PRO A 236 3.10 -0.98 15.11
CA PRO A 236 3.27 -1.79 13.91
C PRO A 236 4.09 -3.04 14.20
N VAL A 237 3.80 -4.14 13.52
CA VAL A 237 4.69 -5.32 13.52
C VAL A 237 6.03 -4.98 12.85
N SER A 238 7.15 -5.41 13.44
CA SER A 238 8.51 -5.08 12.97
C SER A 238 8.77 -5.54 11.53
N ASP A 239 8.35 -6.77 11.20
CA ASP A 239 8.50 -7.40 9.90
C ASP A 239 7.11 -7.76 9.34
N PRO A 240 6.43 -6.85 8.60
CA PRO A 240 5.14 -7.16 8.00
C PRO A 240 5.29 -8.22 6.90
N PRO A 241 4.40 -9.24 6.84
CA PRO A 241 4.52 -10.32 5.87
C PRO A 241 4.29 -9.81 4.44
N VAL A 242 5.33 -9.89 3.59
CA VAL A 242 5.25 -9.55 2.17
C VAL A 242 4.57 -10.69 1.40
N ASN A 243 3.27 -10.56 1.11
CA ASN A 243 2.57 -11.56 0.31
C ASN A 243 3.03 -11.50 -1.16
N SER A 244 3.82 -12.50 -1.56
CA SER A 244 4.34 -12.69 -2.92
C SER A 244 3.70 -13.88 -3.65
N GLN A 245 2.61 -14.44 -3.09
CA GLN A 245 2.01 -15.65 -3.62
C GLN A 245 1.25 -15.43 -4.94
N LYS A 246 1.39 -16.40 -5.85
CA LYS A 246 0.62 -16.43 -7.10
C LYS A 246 -0.79 -16.94 -6.82
N THR A 247 -1.79 -16.26 -7.38
CA THR A 247 -3.19 -16.71 -7.40
C THR A 247 -3.32 -18.09 -8.06
N VAL A 248 -4.07 -19.00 -7.46
CA VAL A 248 -4.35 -20.35 -7.98
C VAL A 248 -5.85 -20.56 -8.09
N TYR A 249 -6.32 -21.27 -9.11
CA TYR A 249 -7.73 -21.65 -9.23
C TYR A 249 -7.89 -23.14 -8.94
N VAL A 250 -8.86 -23.48 -8.08
CA VAL A 250 -9.15 -24.87 -7.68
C VAL A 250 -10.63 -25.17 -7.86
N ARG A 251 -10.96 -26.44 -8.09
CA ARG A 251 -12.34 -26.94 -8.08
C ARG A 251 -12.62 -27.61 -6.73
N ALA A 252 -13.68 -27.20 -6.06
CA ALA A 252 -14.15 -27.83 -4.83
C ALA A 252 -14.63 -29.27 -5.12
N MET A 253 -14.02 -30.26 -4.48
CA MET A 253 -14.39 -31.68 -4.61
C MET A 253 -15.36 -32.16 -3.52
N ILE A 254 -15.61 -31.30 -2.53
CA ILE A 254 -16.52 -31.45 -1.39
C ILE A 254 -17.31 -30.15 -1.23
N GLU A 255 -18.32 -30.16 -0.35
CA GLU A 255 -18.95 -28.95 0.18
C GLU A 255 -18.33 -28.52 1.51
N TYR A 256 -18.56 -27.26 1.90
CA TYR A 256 -18.10 -26.68 3.14
C TYR A 256 -19.04 -25.57 3.63
N TRP A 257 -19.45 -25.66 4.89
CA TRP A 257 -20.30 -24.70 5.58
C TRP A 257 -19.58 -24.17 6.83
N PRO A 258 -19.14 -22.89 6.86
CA PRO A 258 -18.46 -22.30 8.02
C PRO A 258 -19.23 -22.42 9.34
N GLN A 259 -20.56 -22.45 9.27
CA GLN A 259 -21.45 -22.58 10.43
C GLN A 259 -21.40 -23.96 11.09
N GLU A 260 -20.97 -24.98 10.35
CA GLU A 260 -20.83 -26.37 10.83
C GLU A 260 -19.41 -26.67 11.31
N ASP A 261 -18.50 -25.69 11.22
CA ASP A 261 -17.08 -25.86 11.54
C ASP A 261 -16.66 -25.11 12.81
N PRO A 262 -16.66 -25.77 13.99
CA PRO A 262 -16.25 -25.13 15.25
C PRO A 262 -14.75 -24.79 15.32
N THR A 263 -13.95 -25.16 14.31
CA THR A 263 -12.51 -24.88 14.24
C THR A 263 -12.18 -23.64 13.40
N ILE A 264 -13.18 -22.96 12.81
CA ILE A 264 -12.94 -21.74 12.04
C ILE A 264 -12.54 -20.56 12.97
N PRO A 265 -11.46 -19.82 12.69
CA PRO A 265 -11.01 -18.72 13.56
C PRO A 265 -11.99 -17.53 13.65
N CYS A 266 -12.84 -17.37 12.63
CA CYS A 266 -13.87 -16.34 12.56
C CYS A 266 -14.95 -16.82 11.58
N MET A 267 -16.11 -17.21 12.11
CA MET A 267 -17.23 -17.74 11.32
C MET A 267 -17.73 -16.72 10.29
N ASP A 268 -17.85 -15.44 10.67
CA ASP A 268 -18.33 -14.35 9.81
C ASP A 268 -17.41 -14.06 8.62
N ALA A 269 -16.14 -14.49 8.69
CA ALA A 269 -15.18 -14.39 7.60
C ALA A 269 -15.14 -15.65 6.72
N GLY A 270 -15.90 -16.71 7.04
CA GLY A 270 -15.89 -17.98 6.31
C GLY A 270 -16.55 -17.89 4.93
N LEU A 271 -15.95 -18.53 3.92
CA LEU A 271 -16.53 -18.67 2.58
C LEU A 271 -17.20 -20.04 2.42
N PRO A 272 -18.54 -20.13 2.41
CA PRO A 272 -19.23 -21.38 2.09
C PRO A 272 -19.09 -21.74 0.61
N PHE A 273 -18.84 -23.02 0.31
CA PHE A 273 -18.73 -23.52 -1.06
C PHE A 273 -19.35 -24.90 -1.23
N GLN A 274 -19.82 -25.18 -2.44
CA GLN A 274 -20.40 -26.47 -2.82
C GLN A 274 -19.46 -27.27 -3.72
N LYS A 275 -19.66 -28.59 -3.76
CA LYS A 275 -18.93 -29.47 -4.66
C LYS A 275 -19.17 -29.05 -6.11
N GLY A 276 -18.08 -28.74 -6.83
CA GLY A 276 -18.09 -28.23 -8.19
C GLY A 276 -17.76 -26.75 -8.32
N ASP A 277 -17.88 -25.95 -7.24
CA ASP A 277 -17.51 -24.53 -7.23
C ASP A 277 -16.04 -24.34 -7.67
N ILE A 278 -15.78 -23.30 -8.46
CA ILE A 278 -14.40 -22.89 -8.78
C ILE A 278 -14.01 -21.72 -7.89
N LEU A 279 -12.97 -21.94 -7.09
CA LEU A 279 -12.45 -21.01 -6.11
C LEU A 279 -11.12 -20.43 -6.59
N GLN A 280 -11.00 -19.11 -6.55
CA GLN A 280 -9.76 -18.37 -6.70
C GLN A 280 -9.09 -18.27 -5.32
N ILE A 281 -8.00 -19.02 -5.12
CA ILE A 281 -7.16 -18.95 -3.93
C ILE A 281 -6.23 -17.75 -4.08
N VAL A 282 -6.28 -16.83 -3.10
CA VAL A 282 -5.49 -15.59 -3.09
C VAL A 282 -4.44 -15.56 -1.97
N ASP A 283 -4.59 -16.39 -0.94
CA ASP A 283 -3.67 -16.49 0.18
C ASP A 283 -3.60 -17.92 0.72
N GLN A 284 -2.39 -18.47 0.80
CA GLN A 284 -2.06 -19.77 1.38
C GLN A 284 -0.99 -19.66 2.47
N ASN A 285 -0.72 -18.46 3.01
CA ASN A 285 0.30 -18.25 4.04
C ASN A 285 -0.05 -18.95 5.36
N ASP A 286 -1.34 -19.12 5.65
CA ASP A 286 -1.82 -19.92 6.78
C ASP A 286 -1.93 -21.41 6.37
N ALA A 287 -1.31 -22.30 7.15
CA ALA A 287 -1.28 -23.74 6.86
C ALA A 287 -2.65 -24.43 6.98
N LEU A 288 -3.61 -23.85 7.71
CA LEU A 288 -4.92 -24.43 8.01
C LEU A 288 -6.08 -23.67 7.34
N TRP A 289 -5.96 -22.36 7.12
CA TRP A 289 -7.05 -21.47 6.73
C TRP A 289 -6.68 -20.51 5.59
N TRP A 290 -6.89 -20.95 4.36
CA TRP A 290 -6.62 -20.17 3.15
C TRP A 290 -7.68 -19.09 2.92
N GLN A 291 -7.32 -18.04 2.19
CA GLN A 291 -8.29 -17.06 1.70
C GLN A 291 -8.61 -17.32 0.24
N ALA A 292 -9.90 -17.36 -0.08
CA ALA A 292 -10.39 -17.63 -1.41
C ALA A 292 -11.59 -16.74 -1.78
N ARG A 293 -11.91 -16.69 -3.07
CA ARG A 293 -13.10 -16.05 -3.65
C ARG A 293 -13.78 -17.01 -4.61
N LYS A 294 -15.09 -16.89 -4.85
CA LYS A 294 -15.72 -17.61 -5.97
C LYS A 294 -15.47 -16.87 -7.27
N ILE A 295 -15.24 -17.57 -8.38
CA ILE A 295 -15.11 -16.92 -9.70
C ILE A 295 -16.38 -16.13 -10.08
N SER A 296 -17.54 -16.56 -9.60
CA SER A 296 -18.82 -15.86 -9.79
C SER A 296 -18.91 -14.51 -9.06
N ASP A 297 -18.02 -14.22 -8.11
CA ASP A 297 -18.06 -13.03 -7.28
C ASP A 297 -16.64 -12.52 -6.95
N LEU A 298 -15.96 -12.01 -7.98
CA LEU A 298 -14.62 -11.41 -7.86
C LEU A 298 -14.64 -9.99 -7.28
N GLY A 299 -15.83 -9.39 -7.14
CA GLY A 299 -16.01 -8.02 -6.64
C GLY A 299 -16.01 -7.91 -5.11
N THR A 300 -16.20 -9.02 -4.40
CA THR A 300 -16.18 -9.08 -2.93
C THR A 300 -14.79 -9.34 -2.37
N CYS A 301 -14.67 -9.12 -1.05
CA CYS A 301 -13.53 -9.58 -0.29
C CYS A 301 -13.47 -11.12 -0.27
N ALA A 302 -12.27 -11.66 -0.17
CA ALA A 302 -12.08 -13.08 0.07
C ALA A 302 -12.72 -13.52 1.39
N GLY A 303 -13.00 -14.81 1.51
CA GLY A 303 -13.36 -15.45 2.77
C GLY A 303 -12.49 -16.67 3.05
N LEU A 304 -12.59 -17.16 4.27
CA LEU A 304 -11.77 -18.25 4.78
C LEU A 304 -12.29 -19.60 4.33
N ILE A 305 -11.40 -20.44 3.82
CA ILE A 305 -11.66 -21.85 3.53
C ILE A 305 -10.65 -22.74 4.24
N PRO A 306 -11.02 -23.97 4.61
CA PRO A 306 -10.07 -24.98 5.07
C PRO A 306 -8.98 -25.23 4.01
N SER A 307 -7.72 -25.30 4.45
CA SER A 307 -6.62 -25.71 3.58
C SER A 307 -6.76 -27.19 3.16
N ASN A 308 -6.07 -27.56 2.09
CA ASN A 308 -5.96 -28.97 1.68
C ASN A 308 -5.40 -29.86 2.81
N GLN A 309 -4.54 -29.32 3.68
CA GLN A 309 -4.02 -30.05 4.84
C GLN A 309 -5.11 -30.27 5.90
N LEU A 310 -5.88 -29.22 6.24
CA LEU A 310 -6.95 -29.30 7.23
C LEU A 310 -8.06 -30.26 6.76
N LEU A 311 -8.46 -30.19 5.48
CA LEU A 311 -9.44 -31.12 4.91
C LEU A 311 -8.97 -32.58 4.96
N LYS A 312 -7.70 -32.85 4.62
CA LYS A 312 -7.13 -34.20 4.71
C LYS A 312 -7.06 -34.73 6.15
N ARG A 313 -6.79 -33.86 7.14
CA ARG A 313 -6.82 -34.22 8.57
C ARG A 313 -8.23 -34.57 9.02
N LYS A 314 -9.22 -33.70 8.76
CA LYS A 314 -10.63 -33.94 9.10
C LYS A 314 -11.20 -35.20 8.44
N GLN A 315 -10.88 -35.44 7.16
CA GLN A 315 -11.25 -36.69 6.50
C GLN A 315 -10.61 -37.89 7.22
N ARG A 316 -9.30 -37.87 7.48
CA ARG A 316 -8.61 -38.94 8.21
C ARG A 316 -9.22 -39.21 9.59
N GLU A 317 -9.49 -38.16 10.37
CA GLU A 317 -10.14 -38.25 11.68
C GLU A 317 -11.54 -38.85 11.58
N PHE A 318 -12.32 -38.49 10.55
CA PHE A 318 -13.61 -39.12 10.24
C PHE A 318 -13.47 -40.62 9.92
N TRP A 319 -12.48 -41.03 9.11
CA TRP A 319 -12.21 -42.45 8.82
C TRP A 319 -11.86 -43.27 10.08
N TRP A 320 -11.15 -42.69 11.05
CA TRP A 320 -10.77 -43.38 12.30
C TRP A 320 -11.82 -43.30 13.42
N SER A 321 -12.78 -42.39 13.34
CA SER A 321 -13.83 -42.22 14.36
C SER A 321 -15.14 -42.94 14.05
N GLN A 322 -15.30 -43.52 12.85
CA GLN A 322 -16.42 -44.41 12.58
C GLN A 322 -16.31 -45.69 13.43
N PRO A 323 -17.27 -45.97 14.33
CA PRO A 323 -17.31 -47.25 15.03
C PRO A 323 -17.50 -48.37 14.01
N TYR A 324 -16.83 -49.50 14.20
CA TYR A 324 -17.08 -50.70 13.41
C TYR A 324 -18.56 -51.10 13.55
N GLN A 325 -19.37 -50.81 12.54
CA GLN A 325 -20.76 -51.25 12.52
C GLN A 325 -20.78 -52.75 12.29
N SER A 326 -20.91 -53.50 13.38
CA SER A 326 -21.17 -54.93 13.35
C SER A 326 -22.46 -55.19 12.57
N TYR A 327 -22.32 -55.53 11.29
CA TYR A 327 -23.42 -55.84 10.39
C TYR A 327 -24.21 -57.05 10.89
N ASN A 328 -25.25 -56.80 11.70
CA ASN A 328 -26.30 -57.77 12.00
C ASN A 328 -27.22 -57.96 10.78
N HIS A 329 -26.64 -58.35 9.64
CA HIS A 329 -27.42 -58.91 8.55
C HIS A 329 -27.74 -60.36 8.89
N LEU A 330 -29.01 -60.61 9.26
CA LEU A 330 -29.63 -61.90 9.02
C LEU A 330 -29.36 -62.28 7.55
N ARG A 331 -28.64 -63.38 7.32
CA ARG A 331 -28.50 -63.97 5.98
C ARG A 331 -29.89 -64.28 5.44
N SER A 332 -30.35 -63.49 4.47
CA SER A 332 -31.30 -63.96 3.48
C SER A 332 -30.52 -64.27 2.21
N THR A 333 -30.52 -65.54 1.83
CA THR A 333 -29.80 -66.06 0.67
C THR A 333 -30.29 -65.42 -0.62
N ILE A 334 -29.38 -64.85 -1.42
CA ILE A 334 -29.41 -64.91 -2.89
C ILE A 334 -27.97 -64.90 -3.38
N SER A 335 -27.65 -65.87 -4.24
CA SER A 335 -26.36 -66.05 -4.88
C SER A 335 -26.22 -65.10 -6.06
N ILE A 336 -25.07 -64.44 -6.20
CA ILE A 336 -24.48 -64.04 -7.49
C ILE A 336 -22.96 -64.14 -7.33
N SER A 337 -22.30 -64.59 -8.40
CA SER A 337 -20.92 -65.07 -8.44
C SER A 337 -20.01 -64.14 -9.22
N MET A 338 -18.74 -64.04 -8.78
CA MET A 338 -17.61 -63.43 -9.50
C MET A 338 -17.77 -61.90 -9.69
N GLU A 339 -16.70 -61.10 -9.76
CA GLU A 339 -15.32 -61.37 -10.18
C GLU A 339 -14.29 -60.88 -9.14
N GLU A 340 -13.13 -61.56 -9.08
CA GLU A 340 -11.91 -61.07 -8.44
C GLU A 340 -11.10 -60.32 -9.52
N ASP A 341 -10.54 -59.14 -9.22
CA ASP A 341 -9.49 -58.52 -10.04
C ASP A 341 -8.53 -57.65 -9.19
N ASP A 342 -7.32 -58.19 -9.03
CA ASP A 342 -5.99 -57.62 -8.78
C ASP A 342 -5.75 -56.32 -7.96
N ASP A 343 -5.08 -56.55 -6.82
CA ASP A 343 -3.74 -56.03 -6.49
C ASP A 343 -3.35 -54.57 -6.83
N MET A 344 -3.34 -53.71 -5.80
CA MET A 344 -2.54 -52.48 -5.77
C MET A 344 -1.36 -52.64 -4.80
N LYS A 345 -0.17 -52.95 -5.33
CA LYS A 345 1.07 -52.99 -4.56
C LYS A 345 1.40 -51.62 -3.94
N ILE A 346 1.71 -51.65 -2.64
CA ILE A 346 2.30 -50.52 -1.92
C ILE A 346 3.82 -50.60 -2.09
N ASP A 347 4.43 -49.54 -2.64
CA ASP A 347 5.90 -49.43 -2.76
C ASP A 347 6.44 -48.65 -1.54
N GLU A 348 6.73 -49.37 -0.46
CA GLU A 348 7.38 -48.81 0.73
C GLU A 348 8.86 -48.58 0.46
N LYS A 349 9.21 -47.38 0.00
CA LYS A 349 10.60 -46.90 0.03
C LYS A 349 10.79 -45.86 1.13
N CYS A 350 11.18 -46.36 2.30
CA CYS A 350 11.67 -45.54 3.40
C CYS A 350 12.82 -44.63 2.95
N VAL A 351 12.82 -43.40 3.44
CA VAL A 351 14.00 -42.55 3.50
C VAL A 351 14.26 -42.33 4.98
N GLU A 352 15.25 -43.05 5.51
CA GLU A 352 15.86 -42.73 6.79
C GLU A 352 16.63 -41.41 6.64
N ALA A 353 16.57 -40.57 7.67
CA ALA A 353 17.34 -39.34 7.78
C ALA A 353 17.71 -39.13 9.26
N ASP A 354 18.76 -39.83 9.65
CA ASP A 354 19.77 -39.53 10.66
C ASP A 354 19.41 -38.59 11.83
N GLU A 355 19.46 -39.15 13.05
CA GLU A 355 19.65 -38.39 14.27
C GLU A 355 21.08 -37.83 14.31
N GLU A 356 21.26 -36.50 14.26
CA GLU A 356 22.51 -35.88 14.70
C GLU A 356 22.43 -35.44 16.17
N THR A 357 23.26 -36.13 16.96
CA THR A 357 23.51 -36.01 18.39
C THR A 357 23.77 -34.57 18.86
N PHE A 358 23.12 -34.17 19.95
CA PHE A 358 23.52 -33.03 20.76
C PHE A 358 24.69 -33.44 21.68
N GLU A 359 25.86 -32.79 21.57
CA GLU A 359 26.88 -32.80 22.63
C GLU A 359 26.82 -31.52 23.48
N SER A 360 27.42 -31.59 24.68
CA SER A 360 27.08 -30.78 25.88
C SER A 360 27.63 -29.36 25.90
#